data_AF-A0A9D5YW69-F1
#
_entry.id   AF-A0A9D5YW69-F1
#
_cell.length_a   1.000
_cell.length_b   1.000
_cell.length_c   1.000
_cell.angle_alpha   90.00
_cell.angle_beta   90.00
_cell.angle_gamma   90.00
#
_symmetry.space_group_name_H-M   'P 1'
#
loop_
_entity.id
_entity.type
_entity.pdbx_description
1 polymer ?
#
loop_
_entity_poly.entity_id
_entity_poly.type
_entity_poly.pdbx_seq_one_letter_code
_entity_poly.pdbx_strand_id
1 'polypeptide(L)'
;MSEDGRGRWARGWMVGALLGLLLGLSAWGQPDGRAGKVSPEIHFHQREKAALLGLPRGEARARLSALGIAGPELLAEDCGLYVSSPLSEVEIAQLAASGIVISRSNYVPPVPGRHPRGFYLARVRYSALPLVEADARILSLVSAEYQSCPKNDLGAVMINADDVHAGAGVTARTGAGIKIAVADSGLDLTHPDIPTPAEAYDMTDGTDPASWGTDVTNLVTPHGTHVTGTVLGRGTQSGGQYKGAAPGATLHFYKIGDDSTAGAAAADEIEAVNRALATGCRIFTMSYGGYDTFMDGSSLTCQAIDAAVSAGMAVFISAGNARPPRRTTPRSRWRPAPPRA
;
A
#
# COMPACT_ATOMS: atom_id res chain seq x y z
N MET A 1 1.25 -27.42 26.21
CA MET A 1 2.58 -26.94 25.76
C MET A 1 2.32 -25.90 24.69
N SER A 2 2.82 -24.70 24.93
CA SER A 2 2.25 -23.40 24.55
C SER A 2 2.43 -22.99 23.09
N GLU A 3 1.40 -22.30 22.61
CA GLU A 3 1.18 -21.72 21.27
C GLU A 3 1.73 -20.29 21.10
N ASP A 4 2.76 -19.89 21.85
CA ASP A 4 3.06 -18.45 22.05
C ASP A 4 4.17 -17.86 21.13
N GLY A 5 4.46 -18.48 19.98
CA GLY A 5 5.62 -18.13 19.16
C GLY A 5 5.37 -17.38 17.85
N ARG A 6 4.18 -17.52 17.25
CA ARG A 6 3.94 -17.09 15.85
C ARG A 6 3.20 -15.76 15.69
N GLY A 7 2.63 -15.22 16.77
CA GLY A 7 1.77 -14.01 16.73
C GLY A 7 2.46 -12.65 16.90
N ARG A 8 3.81 -12.58 16.98
CA ARG A 8 4.55 -11.32 17.16
C ARG A 8 5.09 -10.70 15.87
N TRP A 9 5.26 -11.51 14.81
CA TRP A 9 5.85 -11.05 13.55
C TRP A 9 4.86 -10.38 12.58
N ALA A 10 3.55 -10.57 12.82
CA ALA A 10 2.49 -10.01 11.97
C ALA A 10 2.01 -8.61 12.40
N ARG A 11 2.46 -8.08 13.56
CA ARG A 11 1.95 -6.81 14.11
C ARG A 11 2.81 -5.57 13.81
N GLY A 12 4.06 -5.76 13.37
CA GLY A 12 4.93 -4.66 12.93
C GLY A 12 4.56 -4.05 11.57
N TRP A 13 3.51 -4.56 10.91
CA TRP A 13 3.15 -4.21 9.53
C TRP A 13 2.31 -2.92 9.42
N MET A 14 1.85 -2.35 10.54
CA MET A 14 0.89 -1.23 10.52
C MET A 14 1.47 0.16 10.83
N VAL A 15 2.73 0.27 11.28
CA VAL A 15 3.22 1.55 11.84
C VAL A 15 3.87 2.47 10.81
N GLY A 16 4.42 1.93 9.72
CA GLY A 16 5.05 2.74 8.66
C GLY A 16 4.09 3.28 7.59
N ALA A 17 2.85 2.80 7.54
CA ALA A 17 1.94 3.00 6.40
C ALA A 17 0.96 4.18 6.54
N LEU A 18 0.83 4.81 7.71
CA LEU A 18 -0.29 5.74 7.95
C LEU A 18 0.07 7.22 8.20
N LEU A 19 1.34 7.61 8.33
CA LEU A 19 1.67 8.94 8.89
C LEU A 19 2.39 9.93 7.97
N GLY A 20 3.04 9.46 6.90
CA GLY A 20 3.55 10.36 5.85
C GLY A 20 2.46 11.19 5.16
N LEU A 21 1.19 10.86 5.41
CA LEU A 21 0.02 11.55 4.89
C LEU A 21 -0.47 12.70 5.76
N LEU A 22 -0.07 12.85 7.04
CA LEU A 22 -0.62 13.88 7.92
C LEU A 22 0.27 15.14 8.10
N LEU A 23 1.52 15.14 7.65
CA LEU A 23 2.50 16.19 8.00
C LEU A 23 3.18 16.92 6.84
N GLY A 24 2.84 16.65 5.58
CA GLY A 24 3.28 17.49 4.45
C GLY A 24 4.78 17.74 4.31
N LEU A 25 5.62 16.78 4.70
CA LEU A 25 7.06 16.88 4.51
C LEU A 25 7.43 16.41 3.09
N SER A 26 7.43 17.38 2.17
CA SER A 26 8.10 17.28 0.89
C SER A 26 9.61 17.45 1.09
N ALA A 27 10.37 16.39 0.80
CA ALA A 27 11.74 16.43 0.26
C ALA A 27 12.39 15.04 0.43
N TRP A 28 12.63 14.35 -0.68
CA TRP A 28 13.80 13.48 -0.80
C TRP A 28 15.06 14.34 -0.90
N GLY A 29 15.34 15.09 0.16
CA GLY A 29 16.71 15.37 0.55
C GLY A 29 17.15 14.19 1.40
N GLN A 30 18.39 13.72 1.19
CA GLN A 30 19.11 12.90 2.18
C GLN A 30 18.71 13.36 3.59
N PRO A 31 18.03 12.55 4.41
CA PRO A 31 17.61 13.02 5.71
C PRO A 31 18.89 13.27 6.51
N ASP A 32 19.14 14.55 6.70
CA ASP A 32 20.00 15.11 7.73
C ASP A 32 21.50 15.14 7.42
N GLY A 33 21.99 14.57 6.32
CA GLY A 33 23.44 14.55 6.02
C GLY A 33 24.29 13.97 7.16
N ARG A 34 23.66 13.22 8.07
CA ARG A 34 24.29 12.64 9.25
C ARG A 34 25.02 11.38 8.82
N ALA A 35 26.35 11.49 8.70
CA ALA A 35 27.20 10.32 8.73
C ALA A 35 27.10 9.70 10.14
N GLY A 36 26.38 8.58 10.26
CA GLY A 36 26.12 7.88 11.51
C GLY A 36 25.83 6.40 11.29
N LYS A 37 25.81 5.62 12.36
CA LYS A 37 25.50 4.18 12.31
C LYS A 37 24.01 3.93 12.13
N VAL A 38 23.15 4.84 12.60
CA VAL A 38 21.69 4.72 12.53
C VAL A 38 21.18 5.16 11.16
N SER A 39 20.36 4.33 10.52
CA SER A 39 19.83 4.63 9.20
C SER A 39 18.82 5.79 9.25
N PRO A 40 18.74 6.63 8.20
CA PRO A 40 17.83 7.78 8.17
C PRO A 40 16.35 7.43 8.36
N GLU A 41 15.93 6.24 7.95
CA GLU A 41 14.57 5.72 8.09
C GLU A 41 14.15 5.62 9.57
N ILE A 42 15.07 5.21 10.44
CA ILE A 42 14.81 5.10 11.89
C ILE A 42 14.53 6.48 12.49
N HIS A 43 15.26 7.50 12.08
CA HIS A 43 15.01 8.88 12.53
C HIS A 43 13.69 9.43 11.98
N PHE A 44 13.33 9.08 10.75
CA PHE A 44 12.03 9.40 10.19
C PHE A 44 10.91 8.75 11.02
N HIS A 45 10.95 7.43 11.23
CA HIS A 45 9.98 6.70 12.04
C HIS A 45 9.88 7.24 13.48
N GLN A 46 11.00 7.62 14.09
CA GLN A 46 11.02 8.27 15.40
C GLN A 46 10.20 9.56 15.42
N ARG A 47 10.36 10.43 14.41
CA ARG A 47 9.62 11.69 14.31
C ARG A 47 8.13 11.43 14.09
N GLU A 48 7.78 10.50 13.21
CA GLU A 48 6.39 10.13 12.93
C GLU A 48 5.69 9.57 14.17
N LYS A 49 6.33 8.61 14.87
CA LYS A 49 5.80 8.04 16.11
C LYS A 49 5.76 9.06 17.25
N ALA A 50 6.69 10.04 17.29
CA ALA A 50 6.65 11.12 18.25
C ALA A 50 5.49 12.11 18.01
N ALA A 51 5.15 12.40 16.75
CA ALA A 51 3.99 13.23 16.41
C ALA A 51 2.68 12.60 16.91
N LEU A 52 2.54 11.27 16.81
CA LEU A 52 1.42 10.54 17.41
C LEU A 52 1.33 10.69 18.93
N LEU A 53 2.47 10.65 19.62
CA LEU A 53 2.54 10.82 21.08
C LEU A 53 2.29 12.26 21.53
N GLY A 54 2.48 13.23 20.63
CA GLY A 54 2.19 14.65 20.87
C GLY A 54 0.71 15.01 20.81
N LEU A 55 -0.16 14.12 20.32
CA LEU A 55 -1.62 14.33 20.31
C LEU A 55 -2.21 14.29 21.73
N PRO A 56 -3.35 14.96 21.99
CA PRO A 56 -4.08 14.83 23.24
C PRO A 56 -4.33 13.36 23.60
N ARG A 57 -4.13 12.98 24.87
CA ARG A 57 -4.14 11.57 25.32
C ARG A 57 -5.34 10.76 24.84
N GLY A 58 -6.54 11.37 24.78
CA GLY A 58 -7.75 10.70 24.32
C GLY A 58 -7.72 10.40 22.81
N GLU A 59 -7.25 11.34 22.00
CA GLU A 59 -7.16 11.25 20.55
C GLU A 59 -6.03 10.30 20.12
N ALA A 60 -4.87 10.40 20.77
CA ALA A 60 -3.76 9.47 20.58
C ALA A 60 -4.20 8.03 20.89
N ARG A 61 -4.88 7.82 22.03
CA ARG A 61 -5.35 6.49 22.45
C ARG A 61 -6.43 5.94 21.54
N ALA A 62 -7.34 6.77 21.03
CA ALA A 62 -8.35 6.36 20.06
C ALA A 62 -7.72 5.92 18.73
N ARG A 63 -6.80 6.73 18.17
CA ARG A 63 -6.08 6.40 16.93
C ARG A 63 -5.22 5.14 17.07
N LEU A 64 -4.49 5.01 18.15
CA LEU A 64 -3.65 3.84 18.42
C LEU A 64 -4.48 2.57 18.65
N SER A 65 -5.60 2.68 19.36
CA SER A 65 -6.53 1.56 19.59
C SER A 65 -7.21 1.11 18.31
N ALA A 66 -7.59 2.03 17.42
CA ALA A 66 -8.17 1.70 16.12
C ALA A 66 -7.19 0.95 15.21
N LEU A 67 -5.88 1.16 15.40
CA LEU A 67 -4.81 0.49 14.65
C LEU A 67 -4.27 -0.76 15.38
N GLY A 68 -4.83 -1.13 16.54
CA GLY A 68 -4.35 -2.27 17.33
C GLY A 68 -2.96 -2.09 17.95
N ILE A 69 -2.44 -0.86 18.02
CA ILE A 69 -1.08 -0.54 18.49
C ILE A 69 -1.12 -0.26 20.00
N ALA A 70 -0.31 -0.99 20.78
CA ALA A 70 -0.14 -0.77 22.21
C ALA A 70 1.10 0.10 22.50
N GLY A 71 0.96 1.00 23.49
CA GLY A 71 1.90 2.12 23.77
C GLY A 71 3.42 1.86 23.81
N PRO A 72 3.95 0.68 24.22
CA PRO A 72 5.39 0.41 24.17
C PRO A 72 5.96 0.34 22.74
N GLU A 73 5.11 0.06 21.75
CA GLU A 73 5.56 -0.18 20.37
C GLU A 73 5.96 1.10 19.64
N LEU A 74 5.47 2.26 20.08
CA LEU A 74 5.76 3.58 19.50
C LEU A 74 7.12 4.15 19.93
N LEU A 75 7.68 3.62 21.01
CA LEU A 75 8.95 4.10 21.58
C LEU A 75 10.15 3.29 21.09
N ALA A 76 9.91 2.33 20.21
CA ALA A 76 10.91 1.40 19.72
C ALA A 76 10.66 1.00 18.27
N GLU A 77 11.69 0.42 17.67
CA GLU A 77 11.68 -0.01 16.28
C GLU A 77 12.37 -1.37 16.14
N ASP A 78 11.82 -2.23 15.30
CA ASP A 78 12.48 -3.48 14.93
C ASP A 78 13.54 -3.20 13.86
N CYS A 79 14.76 -3.66 14.11
CA CYS A 79 15.96 -3.27 13.35
C CYS A 79 16.86 -4.48 13.05
N GLY A 80 17.61 -4.39 11.95
CA GLY A 80 18.83 -5.16 11.73
C GLY A 80 20.02 -4.46 12.40
N LEU A 81 20.53 -5.04 13.48
CA LEU A 81 21.71 -4.57 14.21
C LEU A 81 22.96 -5.27 13.67
N TYR A 82 23.72 -4.60 12.82
CA TYR A 82 24.94 -5.14 12.22
C TYR A 82 26.12 -5.00 13.18
N VAL A 83 26.88 -6.08 13.31
CA VAL A 83 28.02 -6.17 14.23
C VAL A 83 29.24 -6.76 13.52
N SER A 84 30.43 -6.43 14.00
CA SER A 84 31.70 -6.95 13.45
C SER A 84 31.94 -8.42 13.81
N SER A 85 31.39 -8.86 14.93
CA SER A 85 31.51 -10.22 15.46
C SER A 85 30.28 -10.56 16.30
N PRO A 86 29.96 -11.86 16.50
CA PRO A 86 28.90 -12.25 17.42
C PRO A 86 29.12 -11.67 18.81
N LEU A 87 28.05 -11.18 19.43
CA LEU A 87 28.07 -10.61 20.77
C LEU A 87 27.98 -11.72 21.82
N SER A 88 28.72 -11.58 22.93
CA SER A 88 28.62 -12.50 24.06
C SER A 88 27.35 -12.26 24.89
N GLU A 89 26.97 -13.23 25.72
CA GLU A 89 25.77 -13.15 26.57
C GLU A 89 25.79 -11.94 27.53
N VAL A 90 26.96 -11.59 28.06
CA VAL A 90 27.13 -10.42 28.94
C VAL A 90 26.86 -9.13 28.18
N GLU A 91 27.36 -9.03 26.95
CA GLU A 91 27.18 -7.85 26.10
C GLU A 91 25.73 -7.69 25.66
N ILE A 92 25.06 -8.79 25.31
CA ILE A 92 23.63 -8.81 25.01
C ILE A 92 22.81 -8.33 26.22
N ALA A 93 23.16 -8.79 27.43
CA ALA A 93 22.47 -8.36 28.65
C ALA A 93 22.65 -6.86 28.96
N GLN A 94 23.86 -6.32 28.72
CA GLN A 94 24.15 -4.88 28.87
C GLN A 94 23.35 -4.03 27.87
N LEU A 95 23.28 -4.46 26.61
CA LEU A 95 22.47 -3.80 25.59
C LEU A 95 20.98 -3.83 25.94
N ALA A 96 20.48 -4.96 26.46
CA ALA A 96 19.10 -5.11 26.88
C ALA A 96 18.73 -4.14 28.02
N ALA A 97 19.59 -3.98 29.03
CA ALA A 97 19.41 -3.01 30.11
C ALA A 97 19.29 -1.56 29.58
N SER A 98 19.92 -1.29 28.46
CA SER A 98 19.92 0.02 27.80
C SER A 98 18.76 0.24 26.82
N GLY A 99 17.90 -0.76 26.61
CA GLY A 99 16.76 -0.69 25.69
C GLY A 99 17.02 -1.20 24.27
N ILE A 100 18.08 -1.97 24.06
CA ILE A 100 18.37 -2.69 22.82
C ILE A 100 18.15 -4.18 23.07
N VAL A 101 16.99 -4.70 22.68
CA VAL A 101 16.59 -6.09 22.94
C VAL A 101 16.89 -6.94 21.71
N ILE A 102 17.93 -7.77 21.80
CA ILE A 102 18.36 -8.65 20.70
C ILE A 102 17.56 -9.96 20.71
N SER A 103 17.06 -10.35 19.52
CA SER A 103 16.48 -11.66 19.30
C SER A 103 17.59 -12.71 19.14
N ARG A 104 17.84 -13.45 20.21
CA ARG A 104 18.98 -14.38 20.35
C ARG A 104 18.98 -15.51 19.31
N SER A 105 17.81 -15.93 18.84
CA SER A 105 17.67 -17.02 17.87
C SER A 105 18.01 -16.64 16.43
N ASN A 106 18.22 -15.34 16.15
CA ASN A 106 18.20 -14.80 14.79
C ASN A 106 19.53 -14.14 14.38
N TYR A 107 20.67 -14.61 14.92
CA TYR A 107 21.96 -14.15 14.40
C TYR A 107 22.16 -14.67 12.98
N VAL A 108 22.38 -13.74 12.04
CA VAL A 108 22.70 -14.04 10.65
C VAL A 108 24.20 -13.80 10.46
N PRO A 109 25.02 -14.84 10.18
CA PRO A 109 26.44 -14.68 9.99
C PRO A 109 26.76 -13.97 8.66
N PRO A 110 27.95 -13.35 8.54
CA PRO A 110 28.42 -12.81 7.27
C PRO A 110 28.61 -13.93 6.22
N VAL A 111 28.43 -13.58 4.95
CA VAL A 111 28.73 -14.42 3.80
C VAL A 111 29.98 -13.88 3.10
N PRO A 112 31.14 -14.55 3.24
CA PRO A 112 32.38 -14.12 2.61
C PRO A 112 32.19 -13.84 1.10
N GLY A 113 32.68 -12.69 0.64
CA GLY A 113 32.60 -12.28 -0.77
C GLY A 113 31.25 -11.74 -1.25
N ARG A 114 30.19 -11.76 -0.43
CA ARG A 114 28.86 -11.19 -0.79
C ARG A 114 28.30 -10.25 0.26
N HIS A 115 28.27 -10.67 1.52
CA HIS A 115 27.71 -9.92 2.64
C HIS A 115 28.73 -9.93 3.80
N PRO A 116 29.65 -8.96 3.87
CA PRO A 116 30.79 -9.02 4.78
C PRO A 116 30.43 -8.81 6.26
N ARG A 117 29.17 -8.51 6.59
CA ARG A 117 28.71 -8.18 7.93
C ARG A 117 27.60 -9.12 8.38
N GLY A 118 27.69 -9.60 9.63
CA GLY A 118 26.60 -10.31 10.29
C GLY A 118 25.68 -9.33 11.01
N PHE A 119 24.46 -9.76 11.31
CA PHE A 119 23.50 -8.94 12.04
C PHE A 119 22.60 -9.77 12.96
N TYR A 120 22.03 -9.09 13.94
CA TYR A 120 20.92 -9.59 14.75
C TYR A 120 19.65 -8.84 14.40
N LEU A 121 18.50 -9.51 14.48
CA LEU A 121 17.24 -8.80 14.65
C LEU A 121 17.16 -8.27 16.09
N ALA A 122 16.91 -6.97 16.25
CA ALA A 122 16.84 -6.32 17.54
C ALA A 122 15.70 -5.32 17.58
N ARG A 123 15.04 -5.21 18.73
CA ARG A 123 14.11 -4.11 19.02
C ARG A 123 14.86 -3.03 19.77
N VAL A 124 14.94 -1.84 19.19
CA VAL A 124 15.73 -0.72 19.72
C VAL A 124 14.81 0.41 20.15
N ARG A 125 14.87 0.81 21.43
CA ARG A 125 14.20 2.02 21.90
C ARG A 125 14.82 3.26 21.28
N TYR A 126 14.00 4.24 20.90
CA TYR A 126 14.50 5.50 20.34
C TYR A 126 15.42 6.27 21.29
N SER A 127 15.21 6.13 22.61
CA SER A 127 16.12 6.69 23.62
C SER A 127 17.51 6.04 23.65
N ALA A 128 17.69 4.87 23.04
CA ALA A 128 18.95 4.14 22.97
C ALA A 128 19.77 4.42 21.70
N LEU A 129 19.24 5.20 20.74
CA LEU A 129 19.98 5.54 19.50
C LEU A 129 21.35 6.20 19.76
N PRO A 130 21.52 7.10 20.75
CA PRO A 130 22.85 7.64 21.05
C PRO A 130 23.86 6.57 21.50
N LEU A 131 23.41 5.49 22.14
CA LEU A 131 24.26 4.37 22.56
C LEU A 131 24.69 3.53 21.34
N VAL A 132 23.80 3.36 20.37
CA VAL A 132 24.11 2.70 19.10
C VAL A 132 25.24 3.43 18.37
N GLU A 133 25.18 4.76 18.33
CA GLU A 133 26.22 5.58 17.73
C GLU A 133 27.57 5.42 18.46
N ALA A 134 27.55 5.44 19.80
CA ALA A 134 28.74 5.37 20.63
C ALA A 134 29.41 3.99 20.69
N ASP A 135 28.65 2.91 20.53
CA ASP A 135 29.14 1.54 20.74
C ASP A 135 29.98 1.04 19.55
N ALA A 136 31.30 0.86 19.76
CA ALA A 136 32.24 0.44 18.73
C ALA A 136 31.95 -0.94 18.12
N ARG A 137 31.19 -1.80 18.80
CA ARG A 137 30.84 -3.15 18.32
C ARG A 137 29.74 -3.11 17.27
N ILE A 138 28.90 -2.07 17.33
CA ILE A 138 27.80 -1.86 16.39
C ILE A 138 28.36 -1.13 15.17
N LEU A 139 28.16 -1.74 14.00
CA LEU A 139 28.63 -1.20 12.73
C LEU A 139 27.56 -0.34 12.05
N SER A 140 26.31 -0.78 12.10
CA SER A 140 25.17 -0.03 11.58
C SER A 140 23.85 -0.57 12.15
N LEU A 141 22.86 0.28 12.24
CA LEU A 141 21.49 -0.05 12.60
C LEU A 141 20.58 0.32 11.45
N VAL A 142 19.89 -0.66 10.88
CA VAL A 142 19.00 -0.48 9.73
C VAL A 142 17.59 -0.86 10.15
N SER A 143 16.59 -0.06 9.76
CA SER A 143 15.19 -0.40 10.00
C SER A 143 14.85 -1.76 9.36
N ALA A 144 14.17 -2.62 10.12
CA ALA A 144 13.54 -3.81 9.59
C ALA A 144 12.03 -3.59 9.36
N GLU A 145 11.53 -2.39 9.62
CA GLU A 145 10.16 -1.98 9.33
C GLU A 145 10.04 -1.58 7.86
N TYR A 146 9.02 -2.09 7.16
CA TYR A 146 8.78 -1.73 5.77
C TYR A 146 8.01 -0.40 5.71
N GLN A 147 8.58 0.60 5.05
CA GLN A 147 7.92 1.87 4.82
C GLN A 147 7.22 1.86 3.46
N SER A 148 5.88 1.79 3.49
CA SER A 148 5.07 2.09 2.31
C SER A 148 4.95 3.61 2.18
N CYS A 149 5.82 4.23 1.38
CA CYS A 149 5.65 5.62 0.96
C CYS A 149 4.71 5.68 -0.25
N PRO A 150 3.77 6.65 -0.30
CA PRO A 150 3.08 6.97 -1.54
C PRO A 150 4.13 7.39 -2.59
N LYS A 151 3.98 6.87 -3.81
CA LYS A 151 4.92 7.11 -4.93
C LYS A 151 4.21 7.68 -6.15
N ASN A 152 3.08 8.35 -5.95
CA ASN A 152 2.33 8.95 -7.04
C ASN A 152 3.11 10.05 -7.76
N ASP A 153 4.03 10.73 -7.09
CA ASP A 153 4.98 11.66 -7.73
C ASP A 153 5.86 10.95 -8.76
N LEU A 154 6.45 9.82 -8.39
CA LEU A 154 7.24 9.00 -9.31
C LEU A 154 6.39 8.39 -10.41
N GLY A 155 5.18 7.92 -10.06
CA GLY A 155 4.22 7.37 -11.01
C GLY A 155 3.78 8.41 -12.04
N ALA A 156 3.50 9.64 -11.61
CA ALA A 156 3.13 10.75 -12.49
C ALA A 156 4.25 11.09 -13.48
N VAL A 157 5.49 11.18 -13.01
CA VAL A 157 6.67 11.40 -13.87
C VAL A 157 6.84 10.27 -14.88
N MET A 158 6.67 9.01 -14.47
CA MET A 158 6.82 7.86 -15.37
C MET A 158 5.83 7.83 -16.53
N ILE A 159 4.65 8.44 -16.36
CA ILE A 159 3.60 8.51 -17.39
C ILE A 159 3.45 9.93 -17.97
N ASN A 160 4.36 10.85 -17.62
CA ASN A 160 4.32 12.27 -17.98
C ASN A 160 2.99 12.98 -17.61
N ALA A 161 2.33 12.54 -16.54
CA ALA A 161 1.10 13.19 -16.07
C ALA A 161 1.41 14.56 -15.45
N ASP A 162 2.55 14.70 -14.80
CA ASP A 162 3.06 15.95 -14.24
C ASP A 162 3.28 17.02 -15.33
N ASP A 163 3.84 16.63 -16.48
CA ASP A 163 3.97 17.49 -17.66
C ASP A 163 2.60 17.99 -18.15
N VAL A 164 1.61 17.09 -18.25
CA VAL A 164 0.24 17.44 -18.67
C VAL A 164 -0.46 18.33 -17.64
N HIS A 165 -0.23 18.11 -16.34
CA HIS A 165 -0.75 18.96 -15.28
C HIS A 165 -0.15 20.37 -15.36
N ALA A 166 1.14 20.47 -15.69
CA ALA A 166 1.87 21.73 -15.82
C ALA A 166 1.62 22.45 -17.16
N GLY A 167 1.03 21.76 -18.14
CA GLY A 167 0.85 22.28 -19.50
C GLY A 167 2.14 22.30 -20.32
N ALA A 168 3.06 21.38 -20.04
CA ALA A 168 4.26 21.18 -20.84
C ALA A 168 3.89 20.54 -22.17
N GLY A 169 3.97 21.31 -23.26
CA GLY A 169 3.66 20.84 -24.62
C GLY A 169 2.18 20.65 -24.94
N VAL A 170 1.28 20.85 -23.97
CA VAL A 170 -0.19 20.79 -24.11
C VAL A 170 -0.86 21.83 -23.22
N THR A 171 -2.16 22.12 -23.43
CA THR A 171 -2.91 22.89 -22.43
C THR A 171 -2.95 22.11 -21.11
N ALA A 172 -2.69 22.79 -19.99
CA ALA A 172 -2.76 22.17 -18.66
C ALA A 172 -4.11 21.47 -18.45
N ARG A 173 -4.09 20.19 -18.04
CA ARG A 173 -5.29 19.40 -17.74
C ARG A 173 -5.14 18.71 -16.39
N THR A 174 -6.22 18.72 -15.61
CA THR A 174 -6.30 18.04 -14.31
C THR A 174 -7.41 17.00 -14.26
N GLY A 175 -8.16 16.80 -15.35
CA GLY A 175 -9.39 16.01 -15.37
C GLY A 175 -10.65 16.78 -14.95
N ALA A 176 -10.56 18.10 -14.71
CA ALA A 176 -11.71 18.94 -14.41
C ALA A 176 -12.85 18.78 -15.43
N GLY A 177 -14.07 18.58 -14.92
CA GLY A 177 -15.27 18.35 -15.73
C GLY A 177 -15.47 16.89 -16.19
N ILE A 178 -14.53 15.99 -15.88
CA ILE A 178 -14.65 14.56 -16.17
C ILE A 178 -15.09 13.81 -14.92
N LYS A 179 -16.10 12.95 -15.08
CA LYS A 179 -16.54 12.00 -14.05
C LYS A 179 -15.80 10.68 -14.21
N ILE A 180 -15.23 10.17 -13.12
CA ILE A 180 -14.51 8.91 -13.07
C ILE A 180 -15.15 8.02 -12.00
N ALA A 181 -15.52 6.80 -12.41
CA ALA A 181 -16.00 5.77 -11.50
C ALA A 181 -14.83 4.86 -11.06
N VAL A 182 -14.71 4.67 -9.75
CA VAL A 182 -13.79 3.71 -9.13
C VAL A 182 -14.63 2.63 -8.48
N ALA A 183 -14.50 1.38 -8.94
CA ALA A 183 -15.12 0.22 -8.33
C ALA A 183 -14.07 -0.60 -7.57
N ASP A 184 -14.18 -0.66 -6.24
CA ASP A 184 -13.13 -1.24 -5.40
C ASP A 184 -13.62 -1.71 -4.01
N SER A 185 -12.71 -1.99 -3.08
CA SER A 185 -12.98 -2.61 -1.78
C SER A 185 -13.64 -1.67 -0.75
N GLY A 186 -13.68 -0.37 -1.04
CA GLY A 186 -14.17 0.66 -0.13
C GLY A 186 -13.28 1.88 -0.05
N LEU A 187 -13.77 2.92 0.61
CA LEU A 187 -13.19 4.24 0.60
C LEU A 187 -13.17 4.86 1.99
N ASP A 188 -12.03 5.42 2.38
CA ASP A 188 -11.95 6.34 3.51
C ASP A 188 -12.50 7.70 3.09
N LEU A 189 -13.77 7.93 3.41
CA LEU A 189 -14.48 9.20 3.16
C LEU A 189 -13.93 10.37 3.98
N THR A 190 -13.09 10.10 5.00
CA THR A 190 -12.51 11.13 5.87
C THR A 190 -11.12 11.58 5.40
N HIS A 191 -10.56 10.92 4.38
CA HIS A 191 -9.22 11.19 3.92
C HIS A 191 -9.13 12.57 3.21
N PRO A 192 -8.28 13.52 3.67
CA PRO A 192 -8.28 14.90 3.17
C PRO A 192 -7.96 15.05 1.68
N ASP A 193 -7.13 14.14 1.13
CA ASP A 193 -6.75 14.18 -0.28
C ASP A 193 -7.79 13.52 -1.21
N ILE A 194 -8.78 12.80 -0.66
CA ILE A 194 -9.82 12.17 -1.47
C ILE A 194 -10.98 13.16 -1.60
N PRO A 195 -11.39 13.53 -2.84
CA PRO A 195 -12.58 14.34 -2.99
C PRO A 195 -13.81 13.58 -2.50
N THR A 196 -14.74 14.29 -1.85
CA THR A 196 -16.07 13.74 -1.57
C THR A 196 -16.67 13.20 -2.87
N PRO A 197 -17.07 11.92 -2.92
CA PRO A 197 -17.72 11.36 -4.09
C PRO A 197 -19.00 12.14 -4.42
N ALA A 198 -19.25 12.40 -5.70
CA ALA A 198 -20.56 12.88 -6.15
C ALA A 198 -21.63 11.80 -6.00
N GLU A 199 -21.21 10.53 -6.01
CA GLU A 199 -22.03 9.37 -5.73
C GLU A 199 -21.16 8.29 -5.07
N ALA A 200 -21.70 7.63 -4.05
CA ALA A 200 -21.06 6.49 -3.39
C ALA A 200 -22.12 5.44 -3.02
N TYR A 201 -21.92 4.19 -3.45
CA TYR A 201 -22.80 3.08 -3.12
C TYR A 201 -22.03 1.83 -2.71
N ASP A 202 -22.53 1.15 -1.68
CA ASP A 202 -22.14 -0.21 -1.32
C ASP A 202 -23.04 -1.20 -2.07
N MET A 203 -22.47 -1.81 -3.10
CA MET A 203 -23.16 -2.77 -3.97
C MET A 203 -23.09 -4.19 -3.41
N THR A 204 -22.34 -4.41 -2.32
CA THR A 204 -22.23 -5.72 -1.67
C THR A 204 -23.50 -6.11 -0.89
N ASP A 205 -24.40 -5.14 -0.65
CA ASP A 205 -25.70 -5.31 0.02
C ASP A 205 -26.79 -5.89 -0.92
N GLY A 206 -26.45 -6.27 -2.15
CA GLY A 206 -27.33 -6.95 -3.09
C GLY A 206 -27.40 -6.28 -4.47
N THR A 207 -28.09 -6.95 -5.40
CA THR A 207 -28.10 -6.55 -6.81
C THR A 207 -29.20 -5.54 -7.17
N ASP A 208 -30.03 -5.12 -6.22
CA ASP A 208 -31.07 -4.11 -6.44
C ASP A 208 -30.52 -2.73 -6.07
N PRO A 209 -30.52 -1.74 -6.98
CA PRO A 209 -30.15 -0.36 -6.66
C PRO A 209 -30.89 0.23 -5.45
N ALA A 210 -32.10 -0.27 -5.15
CA ALA A 210 -32.87 0.16 -3.98
C ALA A 210 -32.31 -0.38 -2.64
N SER A 211 -31.47 -1.42 -2.67
CA SER A 211 -30.89 -2.03 -1.47
C SER A 211 -29.49 -1.54 -1.13
N TRP A 212 -28.84 -0.77 -2.02
CA TRP A 212 -27.46 -0.31 -1.77
C TRP A 212 -27.37 0.69 -0.63
N GLY A 213 -26.46 0.40 0.30
CA GLY A 213 -26.00 1.35 1.29
C GLY A 213 -25.21 2.50 0.65
N THR A 214 -25.02 3.58 1.40
CA THR A 214 -24.09 4.67 1.05
C THR A 214 -22.81 4.64 1.89
N ASP A 215 -22.75 3.73 2.86
CA ASP A 215 -21.55 3.49 3.65
C ASP A 215 -20.58 2.61 2.87
N VAL A 216 -19.66 3.27 2.16
CA VAL A 216 -18.61 2.60 1.38
C VAL A 216 -17.33 2.39 2.19
N THR A 217 -17.37 2.52 3.52
CA THR A 217 -16.16 2.36 4.34
C THR A 217 -15.66 0.92 4.33
N ASN A 218 -14.34 0.76 4.47
CA ASN A 218 -13.69 -0.54 4.60
C ASN A 218 -12.71 -0.53 5.78
N LEU A 219 -12.90 -1.47 6.71
CA LEU A 219 -12.07 -1.67 7.90
C LEU A 219 -11.08 -2.84 7.78
N VAL A 220 -11.15 -3.61 6.70
CA VAL A 220 -10.29 -4.75 6.37
C VAL A 220 -9.03 -4.29 5.65
N THR A 221 -9.17 -3.38 4.69
CA THR A 221 -8.06 -2.94 3.83
C THR A 221 -8.21 -1.47 3.38
N PRO A 222 -7.09 -0.76 3.14
CA PRO A 222 -7.11 0.56 2.50
C PRO A 222 -7.05 0.50 0.96
N HIS A 223 -7.24 -0.67 0.32
CA HIS A 223 -7.02 -0.87 -1.11
C HIS A 223 -7.78 0.12 -2.00
N GLY A 224 -9.10 0.23 -1.85
CA GLY A 224 -9.89 1.17 -2.65
C GLY A 224 -9.55 2.65 -2.41
N THR A 225 -9.19 3.03 -1.19
CA THR A 225 -8.64 4.37 -0.90
C THR A 225 -7.34 4.62 -1.64
N HIS A 226 -6.43 3.64 -1.66
CA HIS A 226 -5.16 3.74 -2.36
C HIS A 226 -5.34 3.84 -3.88
N VAL A 227 -6.23 3.03 -4.46
CA VAL A 227 -6.61 3.09 -5.88
C VAL A 227 -7.20 4.47 -6.20
N THR A 228 -8.14 4.95 -5.40
CA THR A 228 -8.77 6.27 -5.59
C THR A 228 -7.76 7.41 -5.51
N GLY A 229 -6.81 7.34 -4.56
CA GLY A 229 -5.71 8.29 -4.45
C GLY A 229 -4.81 8.32 -5.69
N THR A 230 -4.53 7.16 -6.27
CA THR A 230 -3.76 7.01 -7.53
C THR A 230 -4.48 7.66 -8.70
N VAL A 231 -5.80 7.50 -8.78
CA VAL A 231 -6.61 8.05 -9.86
C VAL A 231 -6.77 9.56 -9.73
N LEU A 232 -7.20 10.05 -8.57
CA LEU A 232 -7.67 11.43 -8.43
C LEU A 232 -7.41 12.06 -7.05
N GLY A 233 -6.45 11.54 -6.29
CA GLY A 233 -6.00 12.16 -5.06
C GLY A 233 -5.52 13.59 -5.30
N ARG A 234 -5.98 14.54 -4.48
CA ARG A 234 -5.68 15.97 -4.64
C ARG A 234 -4.26 16.36 -4.21
N GLY A 235 -3.59 15.49 -3.45
CA GLY A 235 -2.26 15.76 -2.89
C GLY A 235 -2.23 16.92 -1.89
N THR A 236 -3.38 17.33 -1.32
CA THR A 236 -3.49 18.51 -0.45
C THR A 236 -2.59 18.43 0.78
N GLN A 237 -2.49 17.27 1.41
CA GLN A 237 -1.65 17.06 2.59
C GLN A 237 -0.16 17.02 2.27
N SER A 238 0.21 16.76 1.01
CA SER A 238 1.60 16.69 0.56
C SER A 238 2.05 17.97 -0.18
N GLY A 239 1.29 19.05 -0.10
CA GLY A 239 1.58 20.28 -0.85
C GLY A 239 1.54 20.08 -2.37
N GLY A 240 0.81 19.07 -2.85
CA GLY A 240 0.71 18.69 -4.26
C GLY A 240 1.73 17.66 -4.74
N GLN A 241 2.59 17.11 -3.87
CA GLN A 241 3.57 16.11 -4.28
C GLN A 241 2.90 14.81 -4.75
N TYR A 242 1.99 14.25 -3.95
CA TYR A 242 1.35 12.95 -4.23
C TYR A 242 -0.02 13.09 -4.88
N LYS A 243 -0.11 13.86 -5.98
CA LYS A 243 -1.34 13.98 -6.77
C LYS A 243 -1.60 12.71 -7.57
N GLY A 244 -2.87 12.33 -7.69
CA GLY A 244 -3.32 11.33 -8.65
C GLY A 244 -3.23 11.83 -10.08
N ALA A 245 -3.54 10.95 -11.05
CA ALA A 245 -3.48 11.27 -12.47
C ALA A 245 -4.48 12.37 -12.91
N ALA A 246 -5.66 12.43 -12.28
CA ALA A 246 -6.74 13.34 -12.60
C ALA A 246 -7.27 14.06 -11.33
N PRO A 247 -6.47 14.90 -10.66
CA PRO A 247 -6.80 15.45 -9.35
C PRO A 247 -7.99 16.44 -9.35
N GLY A 248 -8.42 16.90 -10.53
CA GLY A 248 -9.58 17.77 -10.73
C GLY A 248 -10.86 17.04 -11.15
N ALA A 249 -10.83 15.72 -11.31
CA ALA A 249 -11.99 14.94 -11.72
C ALA A 249 -13.05 14.80 -10.62
N THR A 250 -14.28 14.49 -11.02
CA THR A 250 -15.39 14.17 -10.11
C THR A 250 -15.40 12.66 -9.85
N LEU A 251 -15.30 12.27 -8.58
CA LEU A 251 -15.31 10.88 -8.15
C LEU A 251 -16.74 10.33 -8.07
N HIS A 252 -16.96 9.17 -8.66
CA HIS A 252 -18.03 8.23 -8.33
C HIS A 252 -17.38 6.98 -7.73
N PHE A 253 -17.85 6.50 -6.58
CA PHE A 253 -17.25 5.35 -5.91
C PHE A 253 -18.25 4.22 -5.72
N TYR A 254 -17.89 3.02 -6.12
CA TYR A 254 -18.73 1.83 -5.99
C TYR A 254 -17.97 0.77 -5.21
N LYS A 255 -18.45 0.43 -4.01
CA LYS A 255 -17.86 -0.65 -3.23
C LYS A 255 -18.44 -1.98 -3.71
N ILE A 256 -17.58 -2.85 -4.22
CA ILE A 256 -17.92 -4.15 -4.83
C ILE A 256 -17.36 -5.35 -4.05
N GLY A 257 -16.70 -5.09 -2.94
CA GLY A 257 -16.11 -6.08 -2.05
C GLY A 257 -15.49 -5.38 -0.85
N ASP A 258 -14.85 -6.14 0.03
CA ASP A 258 -14.10 -5.62 1.17
C ASP A 258 -12.67 -6.20 1.26
N ASP A 259 -12.24 -6.97 0.26
CA ASP A 259 -11.01 -7.79 0.20
C ASP A 259 -10.86 -8.89 1.27
N SER A 260 -11.90 -9.21 2.04
CA SER A 260 -11.84 -10.36 2.96
C SER A 260 -11.59 -11.69 2.25
N THR A 261 -12.03 -11.79 0.98
CA THR A 261 -11.85 -12.96 0.10
C THR A 261 -10.96 -12.70 -1.12
N ALA A 262 -10.45 -11.47 -1.28
CA ALA A 262 -9.74 -11.00 -2.46
C ALA A 262 -10.53 -11.19 -3.79
N GLY A 263 -11.85 -11.06 -3.75
CA GLY A 263 -12.72 -11.14 -4.92
C GLY A 263 -13.98 -10.28 -4.74
N ALA A 264 -14.68 -10.06 -5.87
CA ALA A 264 -15.97 -9.39 -5.95
C ALA A 264 -16.98 -10.31 -6.66
N ALA A 265 -18.27 -10.13 -6.42
CA ALA A 265 -19.28 -10.87 -7.17
C ALA A 265 -19.46 -10.25 -8.57
N ALA A 266 -19.59 -11.08 -9.59
CA ALA A 266 -19.78 -10.61 -10.97
C ALA A 266 -21.01 -9.69 -11.12
N ALA A 267 -22.05 -9.88 -10.31
CA ALA A 267 -23.22 -9.01 -10.31
C ALA A 267 -22.88 -7.58 -9.86
N ASP A 268 -22.07 -7.44 -8.81
CA ASP A 268 -21.65 -6.14 -8.26
C ASP A 268 -20.73 -5.43 -9.25
N GLU A 269 -19.82 -6.16 -9.91
CA GLU A 269 -18.95 -5.64 -10.98
C GLU A 269 -19.77 -5.10 -12.16
N ILE A 270 -20.72 -5.89 -12.66
CA ILE A 270 -21.59 -5.51 -13.80
C ILE A 270 -22.39 -4.26 -13.46
N GLU A 271 -22.92 -4.20 -12.24
CA GLU A 271 -23.77 -3.10 -11.84
C GLU A 271 -22.99 -1.81 -11.56
N ALA A 272 -21.76 -1.92 -11.06
CA ALA A 272 -20.84 -0.79 -10.98
C ALA A 272 -20.55 -0.19 -12.37
N VAL A 273 -20.31 -1.04 -13.37
CA VAL A 273 -20.09 -0.60 -14.77
C VAL A 273 -21.35 0.07 -15.33
N ASN A 274 -22.52 -0.54 -15.14
CA ASN A 274 -23.80 0.00 -15.62
C ASN A 274 -24.13 1.35 -14.98
N ARG A 275 -23.94 1.47 -13.66
CA ARG A 275 -24.19 2.70 -12.91
C ARG A 275 -23.21 3.80 -13.31
N ALA A 276 -21.95 3.48 -13.52
CA ALA A 276 -20.95 4.42 -14.05
C ALA A 276 -21.40 4.99 -15.40
N LEU A 277 -21.85 4.12 -16.32
CA LEU A 277 -22.33 4.54 -17.63
C LEU A 277 -23.59 5.42 -17.51
N ALA A 278 -24.57 4.99 -16.71
CA ALA A 278 -25.84 5.69 -16.51
C ALA A 278 -25.67 7.09 -15.87
N THR A 279 -24.65 7.25 -15.02
CA THR A 279 -24.34 8.53 -14.36
C THR A 279 -23.45 9.45 -15.21
N GLY A 280 -23.07 9.00 -16.41
CA GLY A 280 -22.26 9.75 -17.36
C GLY A 280 -20.78 9.78 -17.00
N CYS A 281 -20.28 8.79 -16.26
CA CYS A 281 -18.84 8.59 -16.10
C CYS A 281 -18.20 8.33 -17.46
N ARG A 282 -17.07 9.00 -17.73
CA ARG A 282 -16.31 8.81 -18.97
C ARG A 282 -15.20 7.80 -18.81
N ILE A 283 -14.79 7.55 -17.58
CA ILE A 283 -13.75 6.60 -17.21
C ILE A 283 -14.30 5.73 -16.09
N PHE A 284 -14.11 4.43 -16.21
CA PHE A 284 -14.36 3.44 -15.17
C PHE A 284 -13.06 2.68 -14.91
N THR A 285 -12.72 2.47 -13.64
CA THR A 285 -11.56 1.67 -13.25
C THR A 285 -11.94 0.68 -12.16
N MET A 286 -11.39 -0.52 -12.28
CA MET A 286 -11.61 -1.60 -11.33
C MET A 286 -10.33 -2.42 -11.15
N SER A 287 -9.88 -2.52 -9.91
CA SER A 287 -8.65 -3.25 -9.55
C SER A 287 -8.95 -4.66 -9.03
N TYR A 288 -9.98 -5.27 -9.59
CA TYR A 288 -10.40 -6.65 -9.33
C TYR A 288 -10.26 -7.47 -10.61
N GLY A 289 -10.06 -8.78 -10.43
CA GLY A 289 -9.95 -9.72 -11.54
C GLY A 289 -9.72 -11.14 -11.04
N GLY A 290 -10.04 -12.11 -11.89
CA GLY A 290 -9.92 -13.53 -11.58
C GLY A 290 -9.71 -14.37 -12.82
N TYR A 291 -9.48 -15.67 -12.61
CA TYR A 291 -9.49 -16.65 -13.68
C TYR A 291 -10.90 -17.19 -13.89
N ASP A 292 -11.34 -17.20 -15.14
CA ASP A 292 -12.51 -17.95 -15.60
C ASP A 292 -12.05 -19.15 -16.44
N THR A 293 -12.98 -20.04 -16.75
CA THR A 293 -12.79 -21.32 -17.45
C THR A 293 -12.18 -21.13 -18.84
N PHE A 294 -12.60 -20.09 -19.57
CA PHE A 294 -12.24 -19.91 -20.99
C PHE A 294 -11.41 -18.66 -21.28
N MET A 295 -11.51 -17.59 -20.46
CA MET A 295 -10.78 -16.32 -20.66
C MET A 295 -10.86 -15.77 -22.10
N ASP A 296 -12.00 -15.98 -22.76
CA ASP A 296 -12.23 -15.67 -24.19
C ASP A 296 -13.15 -14.46 -24.41
N GLY A 297 -13.49 -13.74 -23.33
CA GLY A 297 -14.40 -12.59 -23.35
C GLY A 297 -15.88 -12.93 -23.29
N SER A 298 -16.25 -14.21 -23.17
CA SER A 298 -17.66 -14.62 -23.17
C SER A 298 -18.41 -14.41 -21.84
N SER A 299 -17.70 -14.08 -20.75
CA SER A 299 -18.32 -13.92 -19.42
C SER A 299 -19.29 -12.73 -19.36
N LEU A 300 -20.22 -12.76 -18.40
CA LEU A 300 -21.21 -11.69 -18.22
C LEU A 300 -20.54 -10.34 -17.95
N THR A 301 -19.49 -10.32 -17.10
CA THR A 301 -18.72 -9.11 -16.81
C THR A 301 -18.04 -8.57 -18.07
N CYS A 302 -17.44 -9.44 -18.90
CA CYS A 302 -16.81 -9.02 -20.17
C CYS A 302 -17.82 -8.36 -21.11
N GLN A 303 -19.01 -8.95 -21.27
CA GLN A 303 -20.06 -8.38 -22.13
C GLN A 303 -20.54 -7.00 -21.63
N ALA A 304 -20.69 -6.83 -20.31
CA ALA A 304 -21.05 -5.54 -19.72
C ALA A 304 -19.96 -4.47 -19.95
N ILE A 305 -18.69 -4.86 -19.80
CA ILE A 305 -17.54 -3.98 -20.09
C ILE A 305 -17.50 -3.60 -21.57
N ASP A 306 -17.67 -4.56 -22.49
CA ASP A 306 -17.68 -4.29 -23.93
C ASP A 306 -18.83 -3.35 -24.33
N ALA A 307 -20.00 -3.50 -23.71
CA ALA A 307 -21.14 -2.60 -23.90
C ALA A 307 -20.82 -1.17 -23.42
N ALA A 308 -20.20 -1.03 -22.25
CA ALA A 308 -19.73 0.26 -21.73
C ALA A 308 -18.68 0.93 -22.63
N VAL A 309 -17.71 0.15 -23.12
CA VAL A 309 -16.69 0.64 -24.07
C VAL A 309 -17.34 1.08 -25.38
N SER A 310 -18.28 0.28 -25.90
CA SER A 310 -19.02 0.61 -27.12
C SER A 310 -19.87 1.88 -26.97
N ALA A 311 -20.32 2.21 -25.76
CA ALA A 311 -21.02 3.44 -25.43
C ALA A 311 -20.07 4.65 -25.21
N GLY A 312 -18.76 4.47 -25.36
CA GLY A 312 -17.76 5.55 -25.31
C GLY A 312 -17.18 5.84 -23.93
N MET A 313 -17.35 4.92 -22.97
CA MET A 313 -16.67 4.94 -21.67
C MET A 313 -15.30 4.24 -21.79
N ALA A 314 -14.24 4.87 -21.29
CA ALA A 314 -12.94 4.22 -21.17
C ALA A 314 -12.91 3.32 -19.93
N VAL A 315 -12.55 2.05 -20.08
CA VAL A 315 -12.54 1.07 -18.98
C VAL A 315 -11.12 0.59 -18.72
N PHE A 316 -10.67 0.65 -17.47
CA PHE A 316 -9.35 0.20 -17.02
C PHE A 316 -9.50 -0.93 -15.99
N ILE A 317 -8.99 -2.12 -16.33
CA ILE A 317 -9.01 -3.29 -15.46
C ILE A 317 -7.58 -3.77 -15.21
N SER A 318 -7.26 -4.11 -13.97
CA SER A 318 -5.94 -4.62 -13.63
C SER A 318 -5.68 -6.01 -14.27
N ALA A 319 -4.45 -6.30 -14.68
CA ALA A 319 -4.11 -7.58 -15.31
C ALA A 319 -4.11 -8.78 -14.33
N GLY A 320 -4.19 -8.51 -13.03
CA GLY A 320 -4.12 -9.51 -11.97
C GLY A 320 -2.69 -9.90 -11.58
N ASN A 321 -2.54 -10.36 -10.33
CA ASN A 321 -1.25 -10.71 -9.72
C ASN A 321 -0.98 -12.22 -9.68
N ALA A 322 -1.90 -13.02 -10.21
CA ALA A 322 -1.80 -14.46 -10.14
C ALA A 322 -0.87 -14.99 -11.25
N ARG A 323 0.12 -15.81 -10.87
CA ARG A 323 0.93 -16.52 -11.86
C ARG A 323 0.03 -17.49 -12.65
N PRO A 324 0.14 -17.55 -13.99
CA PRO A 324 -0.56 -18.58 -14.73
C PRO A 324 -0.13 -19.95 -14.18
N PRO A 325 -1.07 -20.88 -13.94
CA PRO A 325 -0.71 -22.23 -13.51
C PRO A 325 0.31 -22.78 -14.50
N ARG A 326 1.38 -23.40 -13.99
CA ARG A 326 2.36 -24.08 -14.84
C ARG A 326 1.58 -25.00 -15.77
N ARG A 327 1.63 -24.77 -17.08
CA ARG A 327 1.09 -25.72 -18.07
C ARG A 327 1.68 -27.10 -17.78
N THR A 328 0.91 -27.96 -17.13
CA THR A 328 1.15 -29.40 -17.05
C THR A 328 0.60 -30.10 -18.29
N THR A 329 0.54 -29.41 -19.45
CA THR A 329 0.35 -30.11 -20.71
C THR A 329 1.68 -30.79 -21.05
N PRO A 330 1.76 -32.13 -21.12
CA PRO A 330 2.84 -32.77 -21.85
C PRO A 330 2.82 -32.12 -23.24
N ARG A 331 3.97 -31.68 -23.75
CA ARG A 331 4.06 -31.28 -25.15
C ARG A 331 3.58 -32.48 -25.98
N SER A 332 2.34 -32.46 -26.46
CA SER A 332 1.97 -33.34 -27.55
C SER A 332 2.87 -32.92 -28.69
N ARG A 333 3.84 -33.79 -29.00
CA ARG A 333 4.67 -33.63 -30.19
C ARG A 333 3.69 -33.64 -31.35
N TRP A 334 3.44 -32.47 -31.91
CA TRP A 334 2.77 -32.34 -33.19
C TRP A 334 3.59 -33.16 -34.20
N ARG A 335 3.09 -34.33 -34.60
CA ARG A 335 3.63 -35.11 -35.71
C ARG A 335 2.91 -34.61 -36.96
N PRO A 336 3.61 -34.05 -37.96
CA PRO A 336 3.00 -33.75 -39.24
C PRO A 336 2.47 -35.05 -39.85
N ALA A 337 1.26 -34.99 -40.44
CA ALA A 337 0.73 -36.10 -41.22
C ALA A 337 1.66 -36.38 -42.42
N PRO A 338 1.89 -37.65 -42.81
CA PRO A 338 2.68 -37.97 -43.98
C PRO A 338 2.00 -37.45 -45.25
N PRO A 339 2.77 -37.03 -46.27
CA PRO A 339 2.21 -36.55 -47.53
C PRO A 339 1.39 -37.66 -48.17
N ARG A 340 0.18 -37.29 -48.63
CA ARG A 340 -0.67 -38.18 -49.41
C ARG A 340 0.01 -38.49 -50.75
N ALA A 341 0.10 -39.77 -51.09
CA ALA A 341 0.48 -40.26 -52.41
C ALA A 341 -0.69 -40.10 -53.40
#